data_AF-A0A9D4G4R6-F1
#
_entry.id   AF-A0A9D4G4R6-F1
#
_cell.length_a   1.000
_cell.length_b   1.000
_cell.length_c   1.000
_cell.angle_alpha   90.00
_cell.angle_beta   90.00
_cell.angle_gamma   90.00
#
_symmetry.space_group_name_H-M   'P 1'
#
loop_
_entity.id
_entity.type
_entity.pdbx_description
1 polymer ?
#
loop_
_entity_poly.entity_id
_entity_poly.type
_entity_poly.pdbx_seq_one_letter_code
_entity_poly.pdbx_strand_id
1 'polypeptide(L)' 'MAVLEDKGKRVTLHSGKLHGVAALEEGWLEVMLDRNVFRDDRKRLGQGVPKRVLTRTEFAIQLILYSGPCFRNIL' A
#
# COMPACT_ATOMS: atom_id res chain seq x y z
N MET A 1 1.55 0.97 -6.72
CA MET A 1 0.25 1.65 -6.78
C MET A 1 -0.75 0.80 -6.03
N ALA A 2 -1.60 1.41 -5.21
CA ALA A 2 -2.66 0.72 -4.50
C ALA A 2 -3.96 1.52 -4.61
N VAL A 3 -5.10 0.84 -4.66
CA VAL A 3 -6.40 1.44 -4.95
C VAL A 3 -7.42 0.91 -3.95
N LEU A 4 -8.23 1.83 -3.43
CA LEU A 4 -9.41 1.55 -2.63
C LEU A 4 -10.59 2.29 -3.24
N GLU A 5 -11.73 1.61 -3.42
CA GLU A 5 -12.86 2.16 -4.15
C GLU A 5 -14.19 1.72 -3.53
N ASP A 6 -15.15 2.64 -3.54
CA ASP A 6 -16.56 2.36 -3.28
C ASP A 6 -17.43 2.93 -4.42
N LYS A 7 -18.75 2.86 -4.26
CA LYS A 7 -19.72 3.32 -5.27
C LYS A 7 -19.69 4.83 -5.56
N GLY A 8 -19.04 5.64 -4.73
CA GLY A 8 -19.04 7.10 -4.82
C GLY A 8 -17.67 7.73 -4.94
N LYS A 9 -16.59 7.00 -4.63
CA LYS A 9 -15.22 7.52 -4.68
C LYS A 9 -14.17 6.43 -4.86
N ARG A 10 -13.02 6.83 -5.40
CA ARG A 10 -11.79 6.03 -5.49
C ARG A 10 -10.63 6.81 -4.90
N VAL A 11 -9.88 6.17 -4.02
CA VAL A 11 -8.58 6.64 -3.52
C VAL A 11 -7.48 5.79 -4.16
N THR A 12 -6.54 6.44 -4.82
CA THR A 12 -5.35 5.80 -5.38
C THR A 12 -4.10 6.34 -4.69
N LEU A 13 -3.27 5.42 -4.17
CA LEU A 13 -1.97 5.72 -3.61
C LEU A 13 -0.87 5.36 -4.61
N HIS A 14 -0.19 6.38 -5.10
CA HIS A 14 1.02 6.26 -5.91
C HIS A 14 2.25 6.28 -5.00
N SER A 15 3.25 5.45 -5.31
CA SER A 15 4.51 5.42 -4.57
C SER A 15 5.68 5.41 -5.55
N GLY A 16 6.73 6.15 -5.24
CA GLY A 16 7.97 6.17 -6.02
C GLY A 16 8.83 4.91 -5.85
N LYS A 17 8.46 3.99 -4.94
CA LYS A 17 9.20 2.74 -4.68
C LYS A 17 8.23 1.58 -4.43
N LEU A 18 8.73 0.36 -4.58
CA LEU A 18 7.97 -0.86 -4.28
C LEU A 18 7.83 -1.04 -2.76
N HIS A 19 6.60 -1.22 -2.30
CA HIS A 19 6.26 -1.49 -0.90
C HIS A 19 5.22 -2.61 -0.82
N GLY A 20 5.17 -3.30 0.33
CA GLY A 20 4.05 -4.17 0.66
C GLY A 20 2.84 -3.33 1.07
N VAL A 21 1.65 -3.70 0.59
CA VAL A 21 0.40 -2.99 0.86
C VAL A 21 -0.68 -4.00 1.25
N ALA A 22 -1.56 -3.62 2.18
CA ALA A 22 -2.73 -4.39 2.58
C ALA A 22 -3.94 -3.49 2.84
N ALA A 23 -5.14 -4.07 2.83
CA ALA A 23 -6.39 -3.46 3.25
C ALA A 23 -7.06 -4.44 4.23
N LEU A 24 -6.58 -4.45 5.48
CA LEU A 24 -7.01 -5.43 6.50
C LEU A 24 -8.37 -5.09 7.10
N GLU A 25 -8.78 -3.81 7.02
CA GLU A 25 -10.08 -3.32 7.45
C GLU A 25 -10.79 -2.60 6.30
N GLU A 26 -12.13 -2.64 6.30
CA GLU A 26 -12.94 -1.95 5.30
C GLU A 26 -12.69 -0.44 5.36
N GLY A 27 -12.35 0.16 4.21
CA GLY A 27 -12.03 1.58 4.16
C GLY A 27 -10.57 1.93 4.46
N TRP A 28 -9.74 0.96 4.85
CA TRP A 28 -8.34 1.19 5.23
C TRP A 28 -7.37 0.77 4.12
N LEU A 29 -6.24 1.47 4.04
CA LEU A 29 -5.13 1.13 3.17
C LEU A 29 -3.82 1.33 3.95
N GLU A 30 -3.06 0.25 4.10
CA GLU A 30 -1.84 0.21 4.90
C GLU A 30 -0.63 -0.07 4.02
N VAL A 31 0.47 0.64 4.27
CA VAL A 31 1.73 0.48 3.53
C VAL A 31 2.87 0.20 4.51
N MET A 32 3.60 -0.89 4.28
CA MET A 32 4.80 -1.21 5.04
C MET A 32 5.98 -0.40 4.48
N LEU A 33 6.47 0.57 5.27
CA LEU A 33 7.59 1.44 4.87
C LEU A 33 8.94 0.75 4.97
N ASP A 34 9.22 0.15 6.13
CA ASP A 34 10.47 -0.57 6.41
C ASP A 34 10.18 -1.66 7.44
N ARG A 35 11.02 -2.68 7.50
CA ARG A 35 10.94 -3.75 8.50
C ARG A 35 12.29 -3.97 9.12
N ASN A 36 12.31 -4.02 10.44
CA ASN A 36 13.51 -4.36 11.20
C ASN A 36 13.35 -5.76 11.77
N VAL A 37 14.05 -6.74 11.20
CA VAL A 37 13.90 -8.15 11.56
C VAL A 37 15.20 -8.66 12.13
N PHE A 38 15.26 -8.97 13.42
CA PHE A 38 16.49 -9.41 14.06
C PHE A 38 16.77 -10.92 13.91
N ARG A 39 15.73 -11.71 13.61
CA ARG A 39 15.79 -13.17 13.56
C ARG A 39 15.70 -13.68 12.12
N ASP A 40 16.55 -14.65 11.78
CA ASP A 40 16.49 -15.37 10.51
C ASP A 40 15.18 -16.16 10.36
N ASP A 41 14.60 -16.16 9.15
CA ASP A 41 13.34 -16.83 8.84
C ASP A 41 13.52 -18.27 8.32
N ARG A 42 14.74 -18.82 8.40
CA ARG A 42 15.14 -20.16 7.92
C ARG A 42 14.97 -20.35 6.42
N LYS A 43 14.90 -19.28 5.64
CA LYS A 43 14.86 -19.35 4.17
C LYS A 43 16.23 -19.19 3.51
N ARG A 44 17.27 -19.69 4.20
CA ARG A 44 18.67 -19.82 3.73
C ARG A 44 19.49 -18.53 3.70
N LEU A 45 18.98 -17.42 4.22
CA LEU A 45 19.78 -16.19 4.37
C LEU A 45 20.78 -16.31 5.54
N GLY A 46 20.40 -17.03 6.61
CA GLY A 46 21.27 -17.30 7.76
C GLY A 46 21.39 -16.12 8.74
N GLN A 47 20.57 -15.07 8.57
CA GLN A 47 20.55 -13.87 9.40
C GLN A 47 19.22 -13.12 9.24
N GLY A 48 18.89 -12.29 10.23
CA GLY A 48 17.84 -11.27 10.07
C GLY A 48 18.28 -10.11 9.17
N VAL A 49 17.45 -9.09 9.07
CA VAL A 49 17.72 -7.80 8.42
C VAL A 49 17.65 -6.65 9.45
N PRO A 50 18.67 -6.49 10.33
CA PRO A 50 18.64 -5.49 11.40
C PRO A 50 19.16 -4.11 10.99
N LYS A 51 19.93 -4.03 9.91
CA LYS A 51 20.59 -2.80 9.46
C LYS A 51 19.61 -1.95 8.65
N ARG A 52 19.23 -0.78 9.20
CA ARG A 52 18.43 0.23 8.50
C ARG A 52 19.28 1.45 8.13
N VAL A 53 18.92 2.08 7.01
CA VAL A 53 19.39 3.42 6.63
C VAL A 53 18.15 4.29 6.46
N LEU A 54 18.24 5.56 6.86
CA LEU A 54 17.14 6.50 6.67
C LEU A 54 16.79 6.58 5.20
N THR A 55 15.57 6.17 4.87
CA THR A 55 15.07 6.09 3.51
C THR A 55 13.83 6.97 3.40
N ARG A 56 13.90 7.97 2.51
CA ARG A 56 12.73 8.79 2.18
C ARG A 56 11.82 8.02 1.24
N THR A 57 10.54 7.94 1.58
CA THR A 57 9.49 7.43 0.69
C THR A 57 8.51 8.56 0.40
N GLU A 58 8.19 8.74 -0.86
CA GLU A 58 7.25 9.74 -1.33
C GLU A 58 5.99 9.04 -1.86
N PHE A 59 4.85 9.63 -1.52
CA PHE A 59 3.54 9.17 -1.96
C PHE A 59 2.78 10.34 -2.57
N ALA A 60 1.96 10.03 -3.57
CA ALA A 60 0.93 10.94 -4.07
C ALA A 60 -0.43 10.27 -3.91
N ILE A 61 -1.38 10.99 -3.33
CA ILE A 61 -2.75 10.52 -3.13
C ILE A 61 -3.63 11.19 -4.17
N GLN A 62 -4.34 10.37 -4.94
CA GLN A 62 -5.33 10.82 -5.91
C GLN A 62 -6.72 10.40 -5.42
N LEU A 63 -7.59 11.38 -5.20
CA LEU A 63 -9.00 11.18 -4.88
C LEU A 63 -9.85 11.47 -6.11
N ILE A 64 -10.67 10.52 -6.50
CA ILE A 64 -11.68 10.67 -7.54
C ILE A 64 -13.03 10.55 -6.87
N LEU A 65 -13.90 11.54 -7.07
CA LEU A 65 -15.29 11.51 -6.65
C LEU A 65 -16.15 11.26 -7.88
N TYR A 66 -17.13 10.39 -7.74
CA TYR A 66 -18.06 10.09 -8.80
C TYR A 66 -19.41 10.74 -8.50
N SER A 67 -19.92 11.53 -9.44
CA SER A 67 -21.24 12.15 -9.35
C SER A 67 -22.12 11.71 -10.52
N GLY A 68 -23.27 11.10 -10.22
CA GLY A 68 -24.31 10.75 -11.18
C GLY A 68 -24.69 9.24 -11.25
N PRO A 69 -25.80 8.90 -11.92
CA PRO A 69 -26.33 7.52 -12.00
C PRO A 69 -25.49 6.56 -12.87
N CYS A 70 -24.34 6.99 -13.37
CA CYS A 70 -23.48 6.23 -14.26
C CYS A 70 -22.52 5.30 -13.49
N PHE A 71 -23.07 4.53 -12.56
CA PHE A 71 -22.40 3.38 -11.95
C PHE A 71 -23.15 2.12 -12.35
N ARG A 72 -23.19 1.86 -13.65
CA ARG A 72 -23.58 0.56 -14.18
C ARG A 72 -22.34 -0.14 -14.68
N ASN A 73 -21.99 -1.20 -13.95
CA ASN A 73 -21.27 -2.38 -14.42
C ASN A 73 -20.04 -2.12 -15.28
N ILE A 74 -18.88 -2.08 -14.63
CA ILE A 74 -17.68 -2.63 -15.25
C ILE A 74 -17.37 -3.90 -14.44
N LEU A 75 -17.71 -5.03 -15.07
CA LEU A 75 -17.25 -6.37 -14.71
C LEU A 75 -15.71 -6.43 -14.71
#